data_AF-A0A0F9E213-F1
#
_entry.id   AF-A0A0F9E213-F1
#
_cell.length_a   1.000
_cell.length_b   1.000
_cell.length_c   1.000
_cell.angle_alpha   90.00
_cell.angle_beta   90.00
_cell.angle_gamma   90.00
#
_symmetry.space_group_name_H-M   'P 1'
#
loop_
_entity.id
_entity.type
_entity.pdbx_description
1 polymer ?
#
loop_
_entity_poly.entity_id
_entity_poly.type
_entity_poly.pdbx_seq_one_letter_code
_entity_poly.pdbx_strand_id
1 'polypeptide(L)'
;MSPTSVLELAKTGAAEDLKSEMRAQADSSLYYFAKVILGYDRLVDYLHLPFCEHLQSTQDTRKRGYLYPRGHFKSTIFKAYILWRVTKNLNLRVLGVGEADKIACKNLRDIKWHILNNEIFRWLYPEVIPEDINKTKWTDNEILLPRKRSFDESTITMVGVGAKHTGFHYDLVGYDDPIGFVAAQSSPEMESCIEWFKMAPGL
;
A
#
# COMPACT_ATOMS: atom_id res chain seq x y z
N MET A 1 -21.86 -15.35 18.89
CA MET A 1 -21.84 -14.14 19.72
C MET A 1 -22.44 -13.02 18.89
N SER A 2 -23.43 -12.30 19.42
CA SER A 2 -23.89 -11.05 18.81
C SER A 2 -22.69 -10.11 18.67
N PRO A 3 -22.43 -9.48 17.51
CA PRO A 3 -21.35 -8.51 17.41
C PRO A 3 -21.72 -7.31 18.27
N THR A 4 -21.09 -7.19 19.44
CA THR A 4 -21.12 -5.96 20.24
C THR A 4 -20.54 -4.86 19.35
N SER A 5 -21.31 -3.79 19.13
CA SER A 5 -20.92 -2.74 18.19
C SER A 5 -19.66 -2.01 18.69
N VAL A 6 -18.76 -1.62 17.78
CA VAL A 6 -17.55 -0.82 18.09
C VAL A 6 -17.90 0.42 18.94
N LEU A 7 -19.07 1.02 18.70
CA LEU A 7 -19.57 2.15 19.47
C LEU A 7 -19.94 1.80 20.91
N GLU A 8 -20.37 0.58 21.18
CA GLU A 8 -20.68 0.11 22.54
C GLU A 8 -19.39 -0.12 23.33
N LEU A 9 -18.39 -0.78 22.72
CA LEU A 9 -17.07 -0.97 23.33
C LEU A 9 -16.37 0.36 23.65
N ALA A 10 -16.50 1.34 22.76
CA ALA A 10 -15.98 2.69 23.00
C ALA A 10 -16.67 3.37 24.19
N LYS A 11 -17.99 3.20 24.34
CA LYS A 11 -18.76 3.80 25.46
C LYS A 11 -18.46 3.14 26.80
N THR A 12 -18.16 1.85 26.82
CA THR A 12 -17.84 1.12 28.06
C THR A 12 -16.39 1.29 28.51
N GLY A 13 -15.55 1.96 27.72
CA GLY A 13 -14.13 2.15 28.02
C GLY A 13 -13.30 0.86 27.90
N ALA A 14 -13.81 -0.16 27.20
CA ALA A 14 -13.14 -1.44 27.00
C ALA A 14 -12.08 -1.32 25.89
N ALA A 15 -10.97 -0.62 26.18
CA ALA A 15 -9.98 -0.24 25.18
C ALA A 15 -9.33 -1.43 24.46
N GLU A 16 -9.00 -2.51 25.16
CA GLU A 16 -8.38 -3.70 24.56
C GLU A 16 -9.36 -4.47 23.66
N ASP A 17 -10.62 -4.62 24.10
CA ASP A 17 -11.66 -5.25 23.28
C ASP A 17 -11.94 -4.42 22.02
N LEU A 18 -12.02 -3.10 22.17
CA LEU A 18 -12.16 -2.16 21.05
C LEU A 18 -10.99 -2.29 20.06
N LYS A 19 -9.76 -2.34 20.58
CA LYS A 19 -8.55 -2.52 19.78
C LYS A 19 -8.61 -3.81 18.97
N SER A 20 -8.96 -4.91 19.64
CA SER A 20 -9.06 -6.24 19.04
C SER A 20 -10.10 -6.28 17.92
N GLU A 21 -11.30 -5.76 18.18
CA GLU A 21 -12.40 -5.72 17.21
C GLU A 21 -12.06 -4.84 15.99
N MET A 22 -11.54 -3.63 16.23
CA MET A 22 -11.12 -2.73 15.15
C MET A 22 -10.01 -3.34 14.29
N ARG A 23 -9.04 -4.01 14.91
CA ARG A 23 -7.96 -4.69 14.20
C ARG A 23 -8.49 -5.88 13.39
N ALA A 24 -9.41 -6.68 13.93
CA ALA A 24 -10.02 -7.80 13.22
C ALA A 24 -10.81 -7.33 11.98
N GLN A 25 -11.56 -6.23 12.09
CA GLN A 25 -12.26 -5.62 10.95
C GLN A 25 -11.28 -5.07 9.90
N ALA A 26 -10.22 -4.41 10.35
CA ALA A 26 -9.17 -3.88 9.48
C ALA A 26 -8.38 -4.99 8.75
N ASP A 27 -8.07 -6.08 9.43
CA ASP A 27 -7.33 -7.21 8.85
C ASP A 27 -8.20 -8.01 7.86
N SER A 28 -9.52 -8.04 8.04
CA SER A 28 -10.46 -8.73 7.14
C SER A 28 -10.94 -7.88 5.96
N SER A 29 -10.94 -6.55 6.06
CA SER A 29 -11.43 -5.65 5.02
C SER A 29 -10.44 -4.52 4.71
N LEU A 30 -9.86 -4.57 3.50
CA LEU A 30 -9.05 -3.51 2.92
C LEU A 30 -9.85 -2.21 2.80
N TYR A 31 -11.14 -2.26 2.48
CA TYR A 31 -11.97 -1.07 2.41
C TYR A 31 -12.14 -0.42 3.79
N TYR A 32 -12.40 -1.22 4.83
CA TYR A 32 -12.44 -0.72 6.21
C TYR A 32 -11.09 -0.15 6.63
N PHE A 33 -10.00 -0.85 6.35
CA PHE A 33 -8.65 -0.37 6.60
C PHE A 33 -8.38 0.98 5.92
N ALA A 34 -8.68 1.10 4.62
CA ALA A 34 -8.43 2.32 3.86
C ALA A 34 -9.32 3.49 4.33
N LYS A 35 -10.61 3.26 4.51
CA LYS A 35 -11.58 4.32 4.81
C LYS A 35 -11.56 4.71 6.29
N VAL A 36 -11.55 3.74 7.19
CA VAL A 36 -11.69 3.96 8.64
C VAL A 36 -10.34 4.11 9.31
N ILE A 37 -9.39 3.19 9.07
CA ILE A 37 -8.09 3.22 9.76
C ILE A 37 -7.18 4.29 9.18
N LEU A 38 -7.08 4.39 7.86
CA LEU A 38 -6.27 5.43 7.20
C LEU A 38 -7.00 6.76 7.06
N GLY A 39 -8.33 6.80 7.27
CA GLY A 39 -9.10 8.04 7.20
C GLY A 39 -9.29 8.58 5.79
N TYR A 40 -9.22 7.72 4.75
CA TYR A 40 -9.50 8.13 3.38
C TYR A 40 -11.02 8.30 3.15
N ASP A 41 -11.53 9.42 3.63
CA ASP A 41 -12.94 9.83 3.69
C ASP A 41 -13.67 9.83 2.32
N ARG A 42 -12.94 10.10 1.23
CA ARG A 42 -13.49 10.16 -0.14
C ARG A 42 -13.79 8.80 -0.77
N LEU A 43 -13.39 7.69 -0.13
CA LEU A 43 -13.74 6.36 -0.63
C LEU A 43 -15.23 6.10 -0.41
N VAL A 44 -15.97 5.85 -1.48
CA VAL A 44 -17.40 5.48 -1.46
C VAL A 44 -17.60 3.98 -1.63
N ASP A 45 -18.64 3.44 -1.01
CA ASP A 45 -18.92 2.00 -0.93
C ASP A 45 -19.29 1.40 -2.28
N TYR A 46 -20.20 2.00 -3.03
CA TYR A 46 -20.69 1.47 -4.31
C TYR A 46 -19.60 1.28 -5.38
N LEU A 47 -18.44 1.94 -5.22
CA LEU A 47 -17.34 1.91 -6.18
C LEU A 47 -16.09 1.23 -5.60
N HIS A 48 -15.67 1.64 -4.40
CA HIS A 48 -14.38 1.26 -3.86
C HIS A 48 -14.45 -0.01 -2.99
N LEU A 49 -15.57 -0.28 -2.33
CA LEU A 49 -15.76 -1.54 -1.60
C LEU A 49 -15.64 -2.76 -2.53
N PRO A 50 -16.39 -2.87 -3.64
CA PRO A 50 -16.27 -4.04 -4.52
C PRO A 50 -14.88 -4.14 -5.15
N PHE A 51 -14.21 -3.00 -5.41
CA PHE A 51 -12.85 -3.01 -5.91
C PHE A 51 -11.84 -3.54 -4.86
N CYS A 52 -11.97 -3.11 -3.61
CA CYS A 52 -11.16 -3.63 -2.50
C CYS A 52 -11.39 -5.13 -2.27
N GLU A 53 -12.64 -5.58 -2.27
CA GLU A 53 -13.00 -7.00 -2.15
C GLU A 53 -12.43 -7.83 -3.31
N HIS A 54 -12.48 -7.29 -4.53
CA HIS A 54 -11.86 -7.91 -5.69
C HIS A 54 -10.32 -7.98 -5.55
N LEU A 55 -9.67 -6.91 -5.10
CA LEU A 55 -8.22 -6.90 -4.84
C LEU A 55 -7.81 -7.91 -3.75
N GLN A 56 -8.64 -8.10 -2.74
CA GLN A 56 -8.43 -9.07 -1.67
C GLN A 56 -8.59 -10.51 -2.18
N SER A 57 -9.72 -10.82 -2.83
CA SER A 57 -10.03 -12.16 -3.31
C SER A 57 -9.06 -12.65 -4.39
N THR A 58 -8.44 -11.73 -5.13
CA THR A 58 -7.45 -12.05 -6.17
C THR A 58 -6.01 -11.85 -5.73
N GLN A 59 -5.72 -11.64 -4.43
CA GLN A 59 -4.37 -11.28 -3.95
C GLN A 59 -3.28 -12.30 -4.32
N ASP A 60 -3.64 -13.57 -4.47
CA ASP A 60 -2.74 -14.68 -4.81
C ASP A 60 -2.60 -14.89 -6.34
N THR A 61 -3.32 -14.10 -7.14
CA THR A 61 -3.21 -14.14 -8.61
C THR A 61 -1.92 -13.46 -9.06
N ARG A 62 -1.12 -14.17 -9.88
CA ARG A 62 0.21 -13.73 -10.33
C ARG A 62 0.24 -12.37 -11.03
N LYS A 63 -0.72 -12.07 -11.91
CA LYS A 63 -0.82 -10.80 -12.66
C LYS A 63 -2.26 -10.29 -12.64
N ARG A 64 -2.43 -8.99 -12.39
CA ARG A 64 -3.73 -8.31 -12.36
C ARG A 64 -3.61 -6.96 -13.04
N GLY A 65 -4.63 -6.56 -13.78
CA GLY A 65 -4.68 -5.29 -14.48
C GLY A 65 -6.05 -4.65 -14.31
N TYR A 66 -6.06 -3.37 -13.96
CA TYR A 66 -7.29 -2.64 -13.68
C TYR A 66 -7.32 -1.34 -14.48
N LEU A 67 -8.36 -1.19 -15.29
CA LEU A 67 -8.67 0.06 -15.97
C LEU A 67 -9.66 0.83 -15.12
N TYR A 68 -9.23 1.99 -14.64
CA TYR A 68 -10.03 2.84 -13.78
C TYR A 68 -9.94 4.30 -14.25
N PRO A 69 -11.07 5.02 -14.35
CA PRO A 69 -11.06 6.42 -14.78
C PRO A 69 -10.21 7.28 -13.84
N ARG A 70 -9.60 8.34 -14.40
CA ARG A 70 -8.84 9.32 -13.60
C ARG A 70 -9.74 9.98 -12.56
N GLY A 71 -9.17 10.39 -11.43
CA GLY A 71 -9.90 11.10 -10.37
C GLY A 71 -10.75 10.22 -9.44
N HIS A 72 -10.70 8.89 -9.58
CA HIS A 72 -11.49 7.94 -8.77
C HIS A 72 -10.66 7.27 -7.66
N PHE A 73 -9.69 8.00 -7.10
CA PHE A 73 -8.90 7.59 -5.91
C PHE A 73 -8.24 6.20 -5.94
N LYS A 74 -7.94 5.67 -7.13
CA LYS A 74 -7.25 4.37 -7.26
C LYS A 74 -5.87 4.36 -6.60
N SER A 75 -5.11 5.44 -6.72
CA SER A 75 -3.80 5.60 -6.06
C SER A 75 -3.93 5.61 -4.53
N THR A 76 -5.07 6.06 -4.00
CA THR A 76 -5.38 5.99 -2.57
C THR A 76 -5.54 4.54 -2.12
N ILE A 77 -6.30 3.74 -2.87
CA ILE A 77 -6.44 2.30 -2.60
C ILE A 77 -5.12 1.56 -2.79
N PHE A 78 -4.33 1.94 -3.79
CA PHE A 78 -3.00 1.38 -4.02
C PHE A 78 -2.10 1.52 -2.80
N LYS A 79 -1.99 2.73 -2.23
CA LYS A 79 -1.23 2.99 -1.00
C LYS A 79 -1.79 2.21 0.19
N ALA A 80 -3.11 2.20 0.35
CA ALA A 80 -3.78 1.45 1.41
C ALA A 80 -3.47 -0.05 1.32
N TYR A 81 -3.50 -0.60 0.11
CA TYR A 81 -3.22 -2.01 -0.14
C TYR A 81 -1.79 -2.38 0.21
N ILE A 82 -0.81 -1.54 -0.16
CA ILE A 82 0.60 -1.76 0.21
C ILE A 82 0.74 -1.82 1.74
N LEU A 83 0.21 -0.82 2.45
CA LEU A 83 0.34 -0.77 3.90
C LEU A 83 -0.41 -1.92 4.58
N TRP A 84 -1.60 -2.28 4.10
CA TRP A 84 -2.39 -3.43 4.57
C TRP A 84 -1.71 -4.79 4.33
N ARG A 85 -0.96 -4.92 3.23
CA ARG A 85 -0.17 -6.13 2.96
C ARG A 85 1.04 -6.22 3.88
N VAL A 86 1.67 -5.09 4.19
CA VAL A 86 2.81 -4.99 5.11
C VAL A 86 2.41 -5.28 6.55
N THR A 87 1.25 -4.81 7.03
CA THR A 87 0.78 -5.12 8.40
C THR A 87 0.60 -6.62 8.63
N LYS A 88 0.31 -7.38 7.57
CA LYS A 88 0.15 -8.84 7.60
C LYS A 88 1.47 -9.61 7.46
N ASN A 89 2.46 -9.02 6.80
CA ASN A 89 3.77 -9.62 6.62
C ASN A 89 4.85 -8.54 6.60
N LEU A 90 5.51 -8.34 7.74
CA LEU A 90 6.61 -7.38 7.88
C LEU A 90 7.84 -7.72 7.02
N ASN A 91 7.99 -8.97 6.60
CA ASN A 91 9.08 -9.38 5.70
C ASN A 91 8.77 -9.13 4.23
N LEU A 92 7.59 -8.60 3.90
CA LEU A 92 7.20 -8.32 2.52
C LEU A 92 8.10 -7.26 1.90
N ARG A 93 8.55 -7.50 0.68
CA ARG A 93 9.32 -6.55 -0.13
C ARG A 93 8.43 -6.03 -1.25
N VAL A 94 8.07 -4.76 -1.15
CA VAL A 94 7.13 -4.12 -2.08
C VAL A 94 7.86 -3.18 -3.02
N LEU A 95 7.59 -3.31 -4.32
CA LEU A 95 7.95 -2.31 -5.32
C LEU A 95 6.68 -1.62 -5.82
N GLY A 96 6.56 -0.33 -5.56
CA GLY A 96 5.56 0.53 -6.19
C GLY A 96 6.18 1.32 -7.34
N VAL A 97 5.46 1.38 -8.45
CA VAL A 97 5.93 1.99 -9.70
C VAL A 97 4.91 3.02 -10.14
N GLY A 98 5.33 4.29 -10.21
CA GLY A 98 4.52 5.38 -10.76
C GLY A 98 4.99 5.82 -12.14
N GLU A 99 4.24 6.69 -12.81
CA GLU A 99 4.65 7.33 -14.08
C GLU A 99 6.06 7.95 -14.01
N ALA A 100 6.40 8.58 -12.88
CA ALA A 100 7.69 9.22 -12.64
C ALA A 100 8.09 9.14 -11.16
N ASP A 101 9.40 9.24 -10.87
CA ASP A 101 9.94 9.16 -9.50
C ASP A 101 9.25 10.13 -8.53
N LYS A 102 8.99 11.37 -8.96
CA LYS A 102 8.32 12.37 -8.12
C LYS A 102 6.92 11.93 -7.69
N ILE A 103 6.19 11.22 -8.55
CA ILE A 103 4.84 10.72 -8.26
C ILE A 103 4.94 9.54 -7.30
N ALA A 104 5.86 8.61 -7.56
CA ALA A 104 6.09 7.46 -6.68
C ALA A 104 6.53 7.88 -5.27
N CYS A 105 7.48 8.81 -5.15
CA CYS A 105 7.92 9.36 -3.86
C CYS A 105 6.79 10.11 -3.13
N LYS A 106 5.87 10.76 -3.84
CA LYS A 106 4.68 11.38 -3.24
C LYS A 106 3.76 10.32 -2.60
N ASN A 107 3.58 9.18 -3.26
CA ASN A 107 2.82 8.07 -2.70
C ASN A 107 3.50 7.50 -1.46
N LEU A 108 4.83 7.35 -1.47
CA LEU A 108 5.57 6.91 -0.28
C LEU A 108 5.45 7.88 0.89
N ARG A 109 5.49 9.19 0.62
CA ARG A 109 5.36 10.23 1.66
C ARG A 109 4.06 10.12 2.43
N ASP A 110 2.96 9.79 1.75
CA ASP A 110 1.66 9.58 2.38
C ASP A 110 1.64 8.32 3.25
N ILE A 111 2.22 7.21 2.77
CA ILE A 111 2.41 5.99 3.56
C ILE A 111 3.23 6.27 4.83
N LYS A 112 4.37 6.98 4.68
CA LYS A 112 5.21 7.42 5.81
C LYS A 112 4.43 8.25 6.80
N TRP A 113 3.56 9.15 6.33
CA TRP A 113 2.73 9.98 7.19
C TRP A 113 1.81 9.13 8.06
N HIS A 114 1.16 8.10 7.49
CA HIS A 114 0.33 7.20 8.29
C HIS A 114 1.15 6.41 9.33
N ILE A 115 2.32 5.90 8.96
CA ILE A 115 3.19 5.16 9.90
C ILE A 115 3.60 6.07 11.07
N LEU A 116 3.91 7.35 10.82
CA LEU A 116 4.44 8.23 11.86
C LEU A 116 3.38 9.05 12.61
N ASN A 117 2.25 9.39 11.99
CA ASN A 117 1.33 10.40 12.54
C ASN A 117 -0.11 9.90 12.69
N ASN A 118 -0.51 8.81 12.04
CA ASN A 118 -1.87 8.29 12.20
C ASN A 118 -1.97 7.51 13.52
N GLU A 119 -2.58 8.14 14.52
CA GLU A 119 -2.73 7.58 15.87
C GLU A 119 -3.48 6.25 15.88
N ILE A 120 -4.55 6.12 15.07
CA ILE A 120 -5.33 4.88 14.98
C ILE A 120 -4.46 3.77 14.39
N PHE A 121 -3.76 4.06 13.28
CA PHE A 121 -2.86 3.09 12.67
C PHE A 121 -1.75 2.65 13.63
N ARG A 122 -1.09 3.59 14.32
CA ARG A 122 -0.03 3.29 15.28
C ARG A 122 -0.52 2.53 16.49
N TRP A 123 -1.72 2.82 16.97
CA TRP A 123 -2.33 2.11 18.09
C TRP A 123 -2.66 0.67 17.72
N LEU A 124 -3.20 0.44 16.51
CA LEU A 124 -3.57 -0.89 16.04
C LEU A 124 -2.37 -1.73 15.61
N TYR A 125 -1.34 -1.13 14.98
CA TYR A 125 -0.20 -1.82 14.37
C TYR A 125 1.16 -1.31 14.88
N PRO A 126 1.42 -1.31 16.21
CA PRO A 126 2.67 -0.82 16.76
C PRO A 126 3.90 -1.58 16.25
N GLU A 127 3.75 -2.84 15.85
CA GLU A 127 4.84 -3.67 15.32
C GLU A 127 5.37 -3.22 13.94
N VAL A 128 4.62 -2.39 13.22
CA VAL A 128 5.05 -1.83 11.93
C VAL A 128 5.93 -0.59 12.12
N ILE A 129 5.92 0.01 13.31
CA ILE A 129 6.53 1.31 13.59
C ILE A 129 7.99 1.11 13.97
N PRO A 130 8.96 1.72 13.25
CA PRO A 130 10.36 1.70 13.67
C PRO A 130 10.55 2.31 15.05
N GLU A 131 11.36 1.67 15.91
CA GLU A 131 11.74 2.22 17.22
C GLU A 131 12.51 3.54 17.07
N ASP A 132 13.41 3.61 16.08
CA ASP A 132 14.18 4.81 15.75
C ASP A 132 14.32 4.93 14.23
N ILE A 133 13.68 5.96 13.67
CA ILE A 133 13.71 6.25 12.23
C ILE A 133 15.10 6.61 11.73
N ASN A 134 16.00 7.10 12.59
CA ASN A 134 17.36 7.49 12.21
C ASN A 134 18.30 6.28 12.09
N LYS A 135 17.89 5.13 12.63
CA LYS A 135 18.65 3.87 12.59
C LYS A 135 18.13 2.89 11.54
N THR A 136 17.12 3.28 10.77
CA THR A 136 16.61 2.48 9.65
C THR A 136 16.67 3.29 8.36
N LYS A 137 16.53 2.61 7.22
CA LYS A 137 16.46 3.29 5.93
C LYS A 137 15.13 4.04 5.83
N TRP A 138 15.19 5.35 5.64
CA TRP A 138 14.02 6.22 5.56
C TRP A 138 14.19 7.35 4.52
N THR A 139 14.37 7.01 3.25
CA THR A 139 14.61 7.96 2.15
C THR A 139 13.33 8.30 1.39
N ASP A 140 13.34 9.31 0.52
CA ASP A 140 12.16 9.73 -0.23
C ASP A 140 11.51 8.62 -1.08
N ASN A 141 12.31 7.66 -1.53
CA ASN A 141 11.91 6.56 -2.40
C ASN A 141 11.89 5.18 -1.71
N GLU A 142 12.48 5.00 -0.53
CA GLU A 142 12.55 3.69 0.14
C GLU A 142 12.44 3.79 1.66
N ILE A 143 11.72 2.83 2.26
CA ILE A 143 11.66 2.66 3.72
C ILE A 143 11.85 1.20 4.13
N LEU A 144 12.64 1.01 5.18
CA LEU A 144 12.82 -0.27 5.86
C LEU A 144 12.06 -0.24 7.19
N LEU A 145 11.07 -1.12 7.31
CA LEU A 145 10.25 -1.28 8.51
C LEU A 145 10.78 -2.44 9.37
N PRO A 146 10.41 -2.51 10.65
CA PRO A 146 10.82 -3.61 11.52
C PRO A 146 10.44 -4.95 10.89
N ARG A 147 11.43 -5.82 10.68
CA ARG A 147 11.21 -7.16 10.08
C ARG A 147 12.21 -8.16 10.64
N LYS A 148 11.88 -9.44 10.55
CA LYS A 148 12.67 -10.53 11.16
C LYS A 148 13.78 -11.08 10.25
N ARG A 149 13.70 -10.82 8.94
CA ARG A 149 14.65 -11.33 7.95
C ARG A 149 15.42 -10.19 7.30
N SER A 150 16.68 -10.46 6.97
CA SER A 150 17.50 -9.56 6.16
C SER A 150 17.31 -9.86 4.68
N PHE A 151 17.17 -8.81 3.87
CA PHE A 151 17.08 -8.85 2.41
C PHE A 151 17.78 -7.61 1.86
N ASP A 152 18.18 -7.67 0.58
CA ASP A 152 18.78 -6.54 -0.12
C ASP A 152 17.76 -5.42 -0.36
N GLU A 153 16.47 -5.78 -0.56
CA GLU A 153 15.38 -4.84 -0.73
C GLU A 153 14.91 -4.23 0.60
N SER A 154 14.44 -2.99 0.55
CA SER A 154 13.68 -2.37 1.63
C SER A 154 12.28 -2.99 1.76
N THR A 155 11.54 -2.66 2.82
CA THR A 155 10.15 -3.15 2.96
C THR A 155 9.26 -2.55 1.87
N ILE A 156 9.40 -1.24 1.61
CA ILE A 156 8.70 -0.55 0.52
C ILE A 156 9.71 0.30 -0.26
N THR A 157 9.77 0.07 -1.57
CA THR A 157 10.51 0.85 -2.55
C THR A 157 9.52 1.45 -3.55
N MET A 158 9.67 2.72 -3.90
CA MET A 158 8.78 3.48 -4.78
C MET A 158 9.60 4.20 -5.84
N VAL A 159 9.34 3.90 -7.12
CA VAL A 159 10.15 4.35 -8.25
C VAL A 159 9.27 4.79 -9.42
N GLY A 160 9.84 5.58 -10.33
CA GLY A 160 9.24 5.87 -11.63
C GLY A 160 9.51 4.77 -12.66
N VAL A 161 8.66 4.69 -13.68
CA VAL A 161 8.95 3.89 -14.88
C VAL A 161 10.28 4.35 -15.48
N GLY A 162 11.14 3.39 -15.85
CA GLY A 162 12.46 3.66 -16.41
C GLY A 162 13.59 3.77 -15.38
N ALA A 163 13.30 3.73 -14.08
CA ALA A 163 14.33 3.61 -13.06
C ALA A 163 15.10 2.29 -13.24
N LYS A 164 16.44 2.35 -13.16
CA LYS A 164 17.32 1.18 -13.28
C LYS A 164 17.29 0.36 -11.99
N HIS A 165 16.31 -0.53 -11.87
CA HIS A 165 16.24 -1.53 -10.81
C HIS A 165 16.37 -2.94 -11.40
N THR A 166 17.61 -3.40 -11.57
CA THR A 166 17.93 -4.77 -11.99
C THR A 166 18.48 -5.57 -10.82
N GLY A 167 18.10 -6.85 -10.72
CA GLY A 167 18.66 -7.77 -9.72
C GLY A 167 17.98 -7.78 -8.36
N PHE A 168 16.79 -7.18 -8.24
CA PHE A 168 15.97 -7.21 -7.02
C PHE A 168 14.85 -8.24 -7.13
N HIS A 169 14.42 -8.77 -6.00
CA HIS A 169 13.39 -9.78 -5.85
C HIS A 169 12.25 -9.25 -4.97
N TYR A 170 11.23 -8.67 -5.58
CA TYR A 170 10.06 -8.18 -4.83
C TYR A 170 8.99 -9.26 -4.70
N ASP A 171 8.30 -9.28 -3.56
CA ASP A 171 7.19 -10.19 -3.30
C ASP A 171 5.86 -9.60 -3.80
N LEU A 172 5.77 -8.27 -3.88
CA LEU A 172 4.62 -7.53 -4.40
C LEU A 172 5.10 -6.38 -5.28
N VAL A 173 4.74 -6.43 -6.57
CA VAL A 173 4.98 -5.33 -7.51
C VAL A 173 3.66 -4.69 -7.86
N GLY A 174 3.59 -3.37 -7.75
CA GLY A 174 2.40 -2.58 -7.93
C GLY A 174 2.64 -1.40 -8.86
N TYR A 175 1.78 -1.23 -9.87
CA TYR A 175 1.88 -0.15 -10.85
C TYR A 175 0.72 0.83 -10.65
N ASP A 176 1.02 2.08 -10.34
CA ASP A 176 0.06 3.16 -10.17
C ASP A 176 0.23 4.18 -11.30
N ASP A 177 -0.71 4.18 -12.25
CA ASP A 177 -0.67 5.03 -13.43
C ASP A 177 0.68 4.99 -14.18
N PRO A 178 1.17 3.80 -14.60
CA PRO A 178 2.46 3.70 -15.29
C PRO A 178 2.46 4.36 -16.68
N ILE A 179 1.28 4.60 -17.27
CA ILE A 179 1.12 5.19 -18.60
C ILE A 179 0.69 6.66 -18.44
N GLY A 180 1.66 7.54 -18.65
CA GLY A 180 1.47 8.98 -18.71
C GLY A 180 0.82 9.47 -20.01
N PHE A 181 0.52 10.78 -20.06
CA PHE A 181 0.00 11.40 -21.28
C PHE A 181 1.02 11.37 -22.43
N VAL A 182 2.29 11.61 -22.12
CA VAL A 182 3.38 11.58 -23.10
C VAL A 182 3.57 10.18 -23.66
N ALA A 183 3.64 9.18 -22.78
CA ALA A 183 3.73 7.78 -23.20
C ALA A 183 2.53 7.36 -24.05
N ALA A 184 1.32 7.81 -23.72
CA ALA A 184 0.12 7.51 -24.51
C ALA A 184 0.15 8.12 -25.93
N GLN A 185 0.93 9.19 -26.14
CA GLN A 185 1.03 9.88 -27.43
C GLN A 185 2.32 9.57 -28.20
N SER A 186 3.23 8.79 -27.63
CA SER A 186 4.54 8.54 -28.21
C SER A 186 4.91 7.07 -28.14
N SER A 187 5.06 6.44 -29.32
CA SER A 187 5.36 5.01 -29.45
C SER A 187 6.66 4.59 -28.74
N PRO A 188 7.78 5.34 -28.82
CA PRO A 188 9.02 4.96 -28.12
C PRO A 188 8.87 4.92 -26.60
N GLU A 189 8.19 5.90 -26.01
CA GLU A 189 7.94 5.99 -24.58
C GLU A 189 6.97 4.90 -24.11
N MET A 190 5.95 4.59 -24.90
CA MET A 190 5.05 3.46 -24.66
C MET A 190 5.81 2.13 -24.70
N GLU A 191 6.66 1.92 -25.72
CA GLU A 191 7.50 0.73 -25.85
C GLU A 191 8.45 0.59 -24.66
N SER A 192 9.05 1.70 -24.19
CA SER A 192 9.88 1.70 -22.98
C SER A 192 9.09 1.25 -21.73
N CYS A 193 7.85 1.73 -21.56
CA CYS A 193 6.98 1.29 -20.47
C CYS A 193 6.63 -0.20 -20.55
N ILE A 194 6.31 -0.68 -21.76
CA ILE A 194 5.99 -2.08 -22.02
C ILE A 194 7.20 -2.98 -21.77
N GLU A 195 8.37 -2.61 -22.29
CA GLU A 195 9.61 -3.34 -22.06
C GLU A 195 9.98 -3.33 -20.59
N TRP A 196 9.80 -2.23 -19.87
CA TRP A 196 10.01 -2.21 -18.42
C TRP A 196 9.06 -3.16 -17.69
N PHE A 197 7.77 -3.20 -18.06
CA PHE A 197 6.82 -4.16 -17.50
C PHE A 197 7.17 -5.62 -17.81
N LYS A 198 7.75 -5.90 -18.99
CA LYS A 198 8.22 -7.24 -19.37
C LYS A 198 9.54 -7.61 -18.68
N MET A 199 10.45 -6.64 -18.52
CA MET A 199 11.82 -6.82 -18.03
C MET A 199 11.93 -6.74 -16.52
N ALA A 200 11.00 -6.06 -15.82
CA ALA A 200 10.96 -5.98 -14.37
C ALA A 200 11.08 -7.41 -13.80
N PRO A 201 12.27 -7.79 -13.30
CA PRO A 201 12.57 -9.17 -13.03
C PRO A 201 11.86 -9.56 -11.75
N GLY A 202 11.14 -10.68 -11.76
CA GLY A 202 10.42 -11.16 -10.58
C GLY A 202 8.92 -11.36 -10.80
N LEU A 203 8.58 -12.14 -11.81
CA LEU A 203 7.39 -12.98 -11.78
C LEU A 203 7.76 -14.43 -12.05
#